data_AF-A0A2N1Z5U3-F1
#
_entry.id   AF-A0A2N1Z5U3-F1
#
_cell.length_a   1.000
_cell.length_b   1.000
_cell.length_c   1.000
_cell.angle_alpha   90.00
_cell.angle_beta   90.00
_cell.angle_gamma   90.00
#
_symmetry.space_group_name_H-M   'P 1'
#
loop_
_entity.id
_entity.type
_entity.pdbx_description
1 polymer ?
#
loop_
_entity_poly.entity_id
_entity_poly.type
_entity_poly.pdbx_seq_one_letter_code
_entity_poly.pdbx_strand_id
1 'polypeptide(L)'
;MANAINDSLQKTLNGLNVDSRLSTWLWLFLKSQAPHANLGELGSPGMRDRMADLIQNTQLNAELIEAQSALFLLPEKDLEWITNNKRQNLFISRKLIEKTGYQPTLPPTNLTGRALTIAMVDIWAIEKNHKSWIINQVKFEWEQHSSSDQIFKWFDASDIEQRLETAWEITKRKFPLLTSQQNTPKEKDEFIILLETQLITTSDKILLMEFIKKRWSQNKYRAKLTGKKQYNFILSDKTINRLDRLADKYDLKRTEVLEILIQMEEEKGIYISERKALTKLT
;
A
#
# COMPACT_ATOMS: atom_id res chain seq x y z
N MET A 1 30.06 1.90 0.04
CA MET A 1 31.24 2.18 -0.81
C MET A 1 30.90 1.72 -2.22
N ALA A 2 30.75 2.65 -3.17
CA ALA A 2 30.49 2.31 -4.56
C ALA A 2 31.82 1.86 -5.21
N ASN A 3 31.85 0.68 -5.81
CA ASN A 3 33.02 0.19 -6.54
C ASN A 3 33.23 1.09 -7.77
N ALA A 4 34.35 1.81 -7.81
CA ALA A 4 34.73 2.59 -8.98
C ALA A 4 34.93 1.63 -10.17
N ILE A 5 34.14 1.82 -11.23
CA ILE A 5 34.23 1.03 -12.45
C ILE A 5 35.35 1.63 -13.29
N ASN A 6 36.48 0.92 -13.47
CA ASN A 6 37.63 1.42 -14.21
C ASN A 6 37.47 1.22 -15.74
N ASP A 7 36.50 1.92 -16.34
CA ASP A 7 36.20 1.86 -17.77
C ASP A 7 36.48 3.18 -18.50
N SER A 8 36.22 3.21 -19.81
CA SER A 8 36.47 4.36 -20.68
C SER A 8 35.79 5.63 -20.18
N LEU A 9 34.56 5.49 -19.65
CA LEU A 9 33.81 6.62 -19.12
C LEU A 9 34.43 7.19 -17.84
N GLN A 10 34.83 6.31 -16.91
CA GLN A 10 35.50 6.75 -15.69
C GLN A 10 36.85 7.43 -15.97
N LYS A 11 37.55 7.03 -17.04
CA LYS A 11 38.78 7.68 -17.49
C LYS A 11 38.51 9.06 -18.12
N THR A 12 37.44 9.19 -18.88
CA THR A 12 37.01 10.46 -19.50
C THR A 12 36.58 11.49 -18.46
N LEU A 13 35.92 11.05 -17.38
CA LEU A 13 35.47 11.90 -16.27
C LEU A 13 36.30 11.62 -15.01
N ASN A 14 37.62 11.85 -15.09
CA ASN A 14 38.56 11.53 -14.02
C ASN A 14 38.37 12.39 -12.75
N GLY A 15 37.71 13.55 -12.84
CA GLY A 15 37.35 14.39 -11.69
C GLY A 15 36.12 13.91 -10.92
N LEU A 16 35.38 12.92 -11.44
CA LEU A 16 34.14 12.40 -10.86
C LEU A 16 34.26 10.90 -10.55
N ASN A 17 33.55 10.44 -9.52
CA ASN A 17 33.29 9.00 -9.38
C ASN A 17 32.00 8.66 -10.13
N VAL A 18 32.12 8.01 -11.29
CA VAL A 18 31.00 7.73 -12.18
C VAL A 18 30.29 6.44 -11.76
N ASP A 19 29.58 6.53 -10.64
CA ASP A 19 28.74 5.46 -10.11
C ASP A 19 27.45 5.24 -10.93
N SER A 20 26.60 4.32 -10.48
CA SER A 20 25.35 4.00 -11.19
C SER A 20 24.38 5.18 -11.27
N ARG A 21 24.31 6.04 -10.25
CA ARG A 21 23.41 7.19 -10.22
C ARG A 21 23.90 8.26 -11.18
N LEU A 22 25.19 8.60 -11.09
CA LEU A 22 25.79 9.58 -12.00
C LEU A 22 25.73 9.09 -13.45
N SER A 23 25.97 7.79 -13.69
CA SER A 23 25.82 7.19 -15.02
C SER A 23 24.38 7.28 -15.55
N THR A 24 23.37 7.20 -14.69
CA THR A 24 21.96 7.32 -15.07
C THR A 24 21.61 8.75 -15.44
N TRP A 25 21.98 9.71 -14.58
CA TRP A 25 21.80 11.13 -14.87
C TRP A 25 22.52 11.54 -16.15
N LEU A 26 23.78 11.11 -16.32
CA LEU A 26 24.60 11.46 -17.48
C LEU A 26 23.99 10.95 -18.78
N TRP A 27 23.48 9.72 -18.80
CA TRP A 27 22.80 9.18 -19.97
C TRP A 27 21.57 10.03 -20.35
N LEU A 28 20.76 10.41 -19.36
CA LEU A 28 19.57 11.25 -19.57
C LEU A 28 19.94 12.66 -20.05
N PHE A 29 20.97 13.26 -19.43
CA PHE A 29 21.49 14.58 -19.81
C PHE A 29 22.05 14.58 -21.23
N LEU A 30 22.90 13.61 -21.58
CA LEU A 30 23.45 13.52 -22.94
C LEU A 30 22.35 13.28 -23.97
N LYS A 31 21.31 12.50 -23.66
CA LYS A 31 20.14 12.36 -24.52
C LYS A 31 19.35 13.65 -24.71
N SER A 32 19.26 14.52 -23.70
CA SER A 32 18.60 15.82 -23.85
C SER A 32 19.43 16.80 -24.66
N GLN A 33 20.76 16.78 -24.51
CA GLN A 33 21.67 17.69 -25.23
C GLN A 33 21.96 17.26 -26.67
N ALA A 34 22.01 15.95 -26.92
CA ALA A 34 22.26 15.36 -28.23
C ALA A 34 21.23 14.25 -28.54
N PRO A 35 19.98 14.62 -28.90
CA PRO A 35 18.90 13.65 -29.11
C PRO A 35 19.21 12.59 -30.19
N HIS A 36 20.00 12.96 -31.19
CA HIS A 36 20.40 12.09 -32.30
C HIS A 36 21.56 11.15 -31.98
N ALA A 37 22.27 11.35 -30.86
CA ALA A 37 23.40 10.51 -30.51
C ALA A 37 22.94 9.08 -30.12
N ASN A 38 23.61 8.06 -30.65
CA ASN A 38 23.31 6.68 -30.30
C ASN A 38 24.04 6.27 -29.01
N LEU A 39 23.36 6.38 -27.87
CA LEU A 39 23.86 5.93 -26.57
C LEU A 39 23.41 4.50 -26.20
N GLY A 40 22.62 3.86 -27.05
CA GLY A 40 21.91 2.62 -26.72
C GLY A 40 20.85 2.80 -25.64
N GLU A 41 20.32 1.68 -25.16
CA GLU A 41 19.40 1.67 -24.01
C GLU A 41 20.15 1.92 -22.71
N LEU A 42 19.47 2.51 -21.73
CA LEU A 42 20.02 2.69 -20.39
C LEU A 42 20.37 1.33 -19.76
N GLY A 43 21.62 1.18 -19.34
CA GLY A 43 22.18 -0.04 -18.77
C GLY A 43 22.66 -1.07 -19.81
N SER A 44 22.54 -0.79 -21.11
CA SER A 44 22.99 -1.73 -22.14
C SER A 44 24.52 -1.90 -22.19
N PRO A 45 25.03 -3.06 -22.63
CA PRO A 45 26.45 -3.24 -22.89
C PRO A 45 27.00 -2.13 -23.82
N GLY A 46 28.18 -1.61 -23.50
CA GLY A 46 28.82 -0.52 -24.25
C GLY A 46 28.09 0.83 -24.17
N MET A 47 27.05 0.99 -23.33
CA MET A 47 26.44 2.31 -23.07
C MET A 47 27.47 3.31 -22.55
N ARG A 48 28.30 2.89 -21.59
CA ARG A 48 29.30 3.75 -20.95
C ARG A 48 30.42 4.15 -21.91
N ASP A 49 30.89 3.22 -22.76
CA ASP A 49 31.86 3.55 -23.82
C ASP A 49 31.30 4.55 -24.81
N ARG A 50 30.05 4.37 -25.28
CA ARG A 50 29.38 5.31 -26.19
C ARG A 50 29.19 6.70 -25.58
N MET A 51 28.91 6.78 -24.28
CA MET A 51 28.89 8.07 -23.56
C MET A 51 30.28 8.71 -23.53
N ALA A 52 31.33 7.93 -23.25
CA ALA A 52 32.71 8.42 -23.24
C ALA A 52 33.11 8.98 -24.62
N ASP A 53 32.82 8.24 -25.69
CA ASP A 53 33.09 8.65 -27.07
C ASP A 53 32.35 9.94 -27.42
N LEU A 54 31.07 10.07 -27.04
CA LEU A 54 30.30 11.29 -27.30
C LEU A 54 30.92 12.51 -26.60
N ILE A 55 31.33 12.35 -25.34
CA ILE A 55 31.91 13.44 -24.54
C ILE A 55 33.24 13.91 -25.14
N GLN A 56 34.09 12.97 -25.59
CA GLN A 56 35.39 13.30 -26.18
C GLN A 56 35.27 13.99 -27.55
N ASN A 57 34.22 13.68 -28.30
CA ASN A 57 34.06 14.14 -29.69
C ASN A 57 33.09 15.33 -29.86
N THR A 58 32.56 15.90 -28.77
CA THR A 58 31.60 17.02 -28.82
C THR A 58 31.99 18.17 -27.89
N GLN A 59 31.25 19.28 -27.97
CA GLN A 59 31.44 20.43 -27.07
C GLN A 59 30.95 20.17 -25.63
N LEU A 60 30.33 19.02 -25.34
CA LEU A 60 29.83 18.63 -24.02
C LEU A 60 30.94 18.14 -23.07
N ASN A 61 32.17 18.62 -23.25
CA ASN A 61 33.41 18.11 -22.62
C ASN A 61 33.32 17.82 -21.10
N ALA A 62 34.33 17.12 -20.58
CA ALA A 62 34.35 16.70 -19.17
C ALA A 62 34.14 17.85 -18.17
N GLU A 63 34.74 19.02 -18.42
CA GLU A 63 34.61 20.21 -17.57
C GLU A 63 33.16 20.71 -17.49
N LEU A 64 32.43 20.76 -18.61
CA LEU A 64 31.02 21.13 -18.61
C LEU A 64 30.19 20.13 -17.81
N ILE A 65 30.42 18.83 -17.99
CA ILE A 65 29.69 17.79 -17.27
C ILE A 65 29.94 17.87 -15.77
N GLU A 66 31.19 18.08 -15.37
CA GLU A 66 31.57 18.30 -13.98
C GLU A 66 30.85 19.52 -13.39
N ALA A 67 30.89 20.66 -14.07
CA ALA A 67 30.20 21.87 -13.64
C ALA A 67 28.68 21.68 -13.54
N GLN A 68 28.05 21.05 -14.53
CA GLN A 68 26.61 20.77 -14.54
C GLN A 68 26.24 19.82 -13.38
N SER A 69 27.02 18.77 -13.16
CA SER A 69 26.78 17.83 -12.06
C SER A 69 26.87 18.53 -10.70
N ALA A 70 27.85 19.42 -10.51
CA ALA A 70 28.05 20.17 -9.28
C ALA A 70 26.91 21.17 -9.00
N LEU A 71 26.39 21.82 -10.05
CA LEU A 71 25.32 22.82 -9.97
C LEU A 71 23.93 22.24 -9.75
N PHE A 72 23.65 21.05 -10.28
CA PHE A 72 22.29 20.50 -10.34
C PHE A 72 22.07 19.25 -9.49
N LEU A 73 23.11 18.45 -9.19
CA LEU A 73 22.93 17.22 -8.42
C LEU A 73 22.97 17.45 -6.91
N LEU A 74 21.96 16.89 -6.23
CA LEU A 74 21.94 16.82 -4.78
C LEU A 74 22.88 15.71 -4.27
N PRO A 75 23.59 15.91 -3.16
CA PRO A 75 24.32 14.86 -2.47
C PRO A 75 23.42 13.66 -2.15
N GLU A 76 23.97 12.44 -2.15
CA GLU A 76 23.20 11.23 -1.83
C GLU A 76 22.52 11.31 -0.46
N LYS A 77 23.18 11.88 0.55
CA LYS A 77 22.63 12.11 1.90
C LYS A 77 21.28 12.85 1.90
N ASP A 78 21.07 13.76 0.94
CA ASP A 78 19.84 14.56 0.86
C ASP A 78 18.68 13.73 0.25
N LEU A 79 18.99 12.57 -0.35
CA LEU A 79 18.06 11.64 -0.98
C LEU A 79 17.94 10.30 -0.24
N GLU A 80 18.68 10.08 0.86
CA GLU A 80 18.66 8.83 1.63
C GLU A 80 17.27 8.48 2.18
N TRP A 81 16.44 9.48 2.46
CA TRP A 81 15.07 9.29 2.94
C TRP A 81 14.12 8.70 1.88
N ILE A 82 14.51 8.75 0.59
CA ILE A 82 13.78 8.13 -0.51
C ILE A 82 14.16 6.65 -0.56
N THR A 83 13.19 5.78 -0.30
CA THR A 83 13.38 4.33 -0.21
C THR A 83 12.84 3.60 -1.45
N ASN A 84 12.99 2.28 -1.50
CA ASN A 84 12.33 1.44 -2.53
C ASN A 84 10.82 1.25 -2.29
N ASN A 85 10.20 1.92 -1.32
CA ASN A 85 8.77 1.82 -1.09
C ASN A 85 7.99 2.36 -2.30
N LYS A 86 7.16 1.51 -2.93
CA LYS A 86 6.39 1.83 -4.14
C LYS A 86 5.47 3.05 -3.96
N ARG A 87 4.78 3.12 -2.82
CA ARG A 87 3.85 4.21 -2.50
C ARG A 87 4.58 5.54 -2.31
N GLN A 88 5.69 5.53 -1.58
CA GLN A 88 6.55 6.71 -1.42
C GLN A 88 7.05 7.23 -2.77
N ASN A 89 7.54 6.34 -3.63
CA ASN A 89 8.04 6.73 -4.95
C ASN A 89 6.93 7.31 -5.84
N LEU A 90 5.71 6.75 -5.80
CA LEU A 90 4.54 7.32 -6.50
C LEU A 90 4.16 8.71 -5.95
N PHE A 91 4.15 8.87 -4.63
CA PHE A 91 3.87 10.14 -3.96
C PHE A 91 4.87 11.22 -4.40
N ILE A 92 6.17 10.93 -4.29
CA ILE A 92 7.23 11.87 -4.65
C ILE A 92 7.11 12.24 -6.14
N SER A 93 6.93 11.26 -7.01
CA SER A 93 6.81 11.50 -8.46
C SER A 93 5.65 12.44 -8.78
N ARG A 94 4.48 12.25 -8.16
CA ARG A 94 3.34 13.15 -8.30
C ARG A 94 3.63 14.56 -7.77
N LYS A 95 4.23 14.66 -6.57
CA LYS A 95 4.59 15.95 -5.97
C LYS A 95 5.62 16.73 -6.78
N LEU A 96 6.58 16.04 -7.39
CA LEU A 96 7.53 16.66 -8.31
C LEU A 96 6.80 17.21 -9.53
N ILE A 97 5.90 16.44 -10.16
CA ILE A 97 5.10 16.92 -11.30
C ILE A 97 4.24 18.13 -10.90
N GLU A 98 3.55 18.07 -9.76
CA GLU A 98 2.72 19.18 -9.25
C GLU A 98 3.51 20.46 -9.02
N LYS A 99 4.70 20.36 -8.40
CA LYS A 99 5.51 21.53 -8.04
C LYS A 99 6.32 22.10 -9.20
N THR A 100 6.69 21.27 -10.17
CA THR A 100 7.60 21.66 -11.26
C THR A 100 6.88 21.91 -12.58
N GLY A 101 5.66 21.40 -12.74
CA GLY A 101 4.94 21.38 -14.02
C GLY A 101 5.60 20.47 -15.08
N TYR A 102 6.75 19.87 -14.77
CA TYR A 102 7.49 19.03 -15.69
C TYR A 102 6.99 17.59 -15.58
N GLN A 103 6.48 17.08 -16.70
CA GLN A 103 6.28 15.65 -16.87
C GLN A 103 7.51 15.09 -17.58
N PRO A 104 8.30 14.21 -16.93
CA PRO A 104 9.40 13.55 -17.62
C PRO A 104 8.86 12.84 -18.85
N THR A 105 9.50 13.06 -20.00
CA THR A 105 9.32 12.15 -21.13
C THR A 105 9.66 10.75 -20.64
N LEU A 106 8.81 9.78 -20.99
CA LEU A 106 8.80 8.43 -20.41
C LEU A 106 10.24 7.95 -20.13
N PRO A 107 10.57 7.65 -18.87
CA PRO A 107 11.91 7.17 -18.54
C PRO A 107 12.17 5.89 -19.34
N PRO A 108 13.44 5.57 -19.63
CA PRO A 108 13.79 4.28 -20.22
C PRO A 108 13.11 3.15 -19.43
N THR A 109 12.57 2.16 -20.13
CA THR A 109 11.76 1.04 -19.57
C THR A 109 12.42 0.30 -18.41
N ASN A 110 13.72 0.48 -18.21
CA ASN A 110 14.55 -0.23 -17.26
C ASN A 110 14.67 0.49 -15.91
N LEU A 111 14.22 1.75 -15.77
CA LEU A 111 14.21 2.47 -14.48
C LEU A 111 12.88 2.29 -13.76
N THR A 112 12.93 1.77 -12.54
CA THR A 112 11.75 1.61 -11.69
C THR A 112 12.05 1.98 -10.23
N GLY A 113 10.99 2.16 -9.42
CA GLY A 113 11.11 2.39 -7.98
C GLY A 113 11.98 3.60 -7.61
N ARG A 114 12.86 3.43 -6.62
CA ARG A 114 13.74 4.49 -6.10
C ARG A 114 14.64 5.08 -7.18
N ALA A 115 15.21 4.23 -8.04
CA ALA A 115 16.15 4.67 -9.07
C ALA A 115 15.47 5.62 -10.05
N LEU A 116 14.23 5.32 -10.45
CA LEU A 116 13.43 6.22 -11.27
C LEU A 116 13.12 7.53 -10.54
N THR A 117 12.68 7.47 -9.28
CA THR A 117 12.35 8.68 -8.51
C THR A 117 13.57 9.58 -8.32
N ILE A 118 14.75 9.02 -8.06
CA ILE A 118 16.00 9.80 -7.99
C ILE A 118 16.36 10.39 -9.35
N ALA A 119 16.23 9.62 -10.44
CA ALA A 119 16.48 10.13 -11.78
C ALA A 119 15.58 11.33 -12.11
N MET A 120 14.30 11.31 -11.70
CA MET A 120 13.39 12.45 -11.86
C MET A 120 13.87 13.71 -11.11
N VAL A 121 14.44 13.54 -9.91
CA VAL A 121 15.03 14.65 -9.14
C VAL A 121 16.31 15.17 -9.81
N ASP A 122 17.14 14.25 -10.32
CA ASP A 122 18.44 14.58 -10.89
C ASP A 122 18.33 15.32 -12.23
N ILE A 123 17.42 14.91 -13.13
CA ILE A 123 17.23 15.55 -14.45
C ILE A 123 16.56 16.93 -14.36
N TRP A 124 15.97 17.26 -13.22
CA TRP A 124 15.29 18.54 -13.05
C TRP A 124 16.32 19.68 -12.99
N ALA A 125 16.38 20.50 -14.05
CA ALA A 125 17.39 21.54 -14.23
C ALA A 125 17.08 22.81 -13.40
N ILE A 126 17.04 22.68 -12.08
CA ILE A 126 16.95 23.80 -11.14
C ILE A 126 18.14 23.76 -10.19
N GLU A 127 18.67 24.95 -9.88
CA GLU A 127 19.81 25.14 -8.99
C GLU A 127 19.65 24.37 -7.68
N LYS A 128 20.77 23.78 -7.25
CA LYS A 128 20.88 22.88 -6.10
C LYS A 128 20.17 23.37 -4.83
N ASN A 129 20.29 24.65 -4.50
CA ASN A 129 19.69 25.21 -3.28
C ASN A 129 18.16 25.18 -3.34
N HIS A 130 17.60 25.61 -4.48
CA HIS A 130 16.15 25.60 -4.69
C HIS A 130 15.63 24.17 -4.81
N LYS A 131 16.36 23.29 -5.50
CA LYS A 131 16.06 21.85 -5.57
C LYS A 131 16.03 21.22 -4.17
N SER A 132 17.03 21.48 -3.34
CA SER A 132 17.11 20.99 -1.96
C SER A 132 15.92 21.46 -1.13
N TRP A 133 15.55 22.74 -1.25
CA TRP A 133 14.37 23.28 -0.57
C TRP A 133 13.09 22.52 -0.97
N ILE A 134 12.85 22.32 -2.27
CA ILE A 134 11.67 21.58 -2.75
C ILE A 134 11.68 20.13 -2.29
N ILE A 135 12.82 19.42 -2.35
CA ILE A 135 12.91 18.03 -1.88
C ILE A 135 12.63 17.94 -0.38
N ASN A 136 13.10 18.89 0.43
CA ASN A 136 12.79 18.93 1.85
C ASN A 136 11.30 19.22 2.11
N GLN A 137 10.66 20.07 1.30
CA GLN A 137 9.20 20.26 1.38
C GLN A 137 8.45 18.96 1.05
N VAL A 138 8.83 18.26 -0.02
CA VAL A 138 8.22 16.97 -0.39
C VAL A 138 8.44 15.91 0.71
N LYS A 139 9.62 15.90 1.34
CA LYS A 139 9.90 15.04 2.50
C LYS A 139 8.95 15.32 3.66
N PHE A 140 8.80 16.58 4.04
CA PHE A 140 7.88 16.99 5.11
C PHE A 140 6.43 16.61 4.76
N GLU A 141 5.99 16.86 3.53
CA GLU A 141 4.66 16.46 3.05
C GLU A 141 4.47 14.94 3.12
N TRP A 142 5.50 14.14 2.77
CA TRP A 142 5.45 12.69 2.90
C TRP A 142 5.33 12.23 4.36
N GLU A 143 6.05 12.87 5.29
CA GLU A 143 5.96 12.57 6.72
C GLU A 143 4.56 12.89 7.27
N GLN A 144 3.96 14.03 6.89
CA GLN A 144 2.58 14.37 7.26
C GLN A 144 1.56 13.43 6.63
N HIS A 145 1.79 13.05 5.37
CA HIS A 145 0.90 12.17 4.63
C HIS A 145 0.88 10.76 5.24
N SER A 146 2.07 10.22 5.53
CA SER A 146 2.25 8.89 6.12
C SER A 146 1.90 8.83 7.61
N SER A 147 1.95 9.93 8.36
CA SER A 147 1.51 9.93 9.78
C SER A 147 0.04 9.55 9.94
N SER A 148 -0.78 9.87 8.93
CA SER A 148 -2.22 9.54 8.91
C SER A 148 -2.51 8.04 8.69
N ASP A 149 -1.50 7.24 8.35
CA ASP A 149 -1.65 5.81 8.03
C ASP A 149 -2.04 4.94 9.22
N GLN A 150 -2.04 5.50 10.43
CA GLN A 150 -2.54 4.81 11.60
C GLN A 150 -3.97 4.27 11.41
N ILE A 151 -4.79 4.94 10.60
CA ILE A 151 -6.15 4.48 10.28
C ILE A 151 -6.17 3.10 9.59
N PHE A 152 -5.10 2.77 8.87
CA PHE A 152 -4.91 1.53 8.13
C PHE A 152 -4.16 0.45 8.91
N LYS A 153 -3.71 0.70 10.16
CA LYS A 153 -3.09 -0.34 11.02
C LYS A 153 -3.99 -1.55 11.24
N TRP A 154 -5.29 -1.38 11.06
CA TRP A 154 -6.24 -2.48 11.12
C TRP A 154 -5.96 -3.58 10.08
N PHE A 155 -5.25 -3.31 8.99
CA PHE A 155 -4.84 -4.34 8.04
C PHE A 155 -3.63 -5.17 8.48
N ASP A 156 -2.90 -4.75 9.54
CA ASP A 156 -1.65 -5.42 9.98
C ASP A 156 -1.89 -6.75 10.74
N ALA A 157 -3.13 -7.24 10.73
CA ALA A 157 -3.50 -8.50 11.39
C ALA A 157 -3.33 -9.71 10.45
N SER A 158 -3.27 -10.90 11.04
CA SER A 158 -3.01 -12.16 10.31
C SER A 158 -4.07 -12.53 9.27
N ASP A 159 -5.26 -11.94 9.37
CA ASP A 159 -6.43 -12.12 8.49
C ASP A 159 -6.52 -11.04 7.39
N ILE A 160 -5.37 -10.48 6.98
CA ILE A 160 -5.27 -9.37 6.02
C ILE A 160 -6.02 -9.63 4.72
N GLU A 161 -5.94 -10.83 4.13
CA GLU A 161 -6.60 -11.15 2.85
C GLU A 161 -8.12 -10.96 2.93
N GLN A 162 -8.76 -11.53 3.96
CA GLN A 162 -10.21 -11.42 4.20
C GLN A 162 -10.62 -9.98 4.55
N ARG A 163 -9.74 -9.26 5.26
CA ARG A 163 -9.95 -7.84 5.59
C ARG A 163 -9.89 -6.97 4.34
N LEU A 164 -8.93 -7.21 3.46
CA LEU A 164 -8.80 -6.52 2.16
C LEU A 164 -9.96 -6.85 1.25
N GLU A 165 -10.43 -8.10 1.20
CA GLU A 165 -11.64 -8.47 0.46
C GLU A 165 -12.86 -7.70 0.96
N THR A 166 -13.07 -7.65 2.29
CA THR A 166 -14.16 -6.87 2.88
C THR A 166 -14.02 -5.38 2.59
N ALA A 167 -12.80 -4.84 2.67
CA ALA A 167 -12.50 -3.46 2.35
C ALA A 167 -12.82 -3.13 0.89
N TRP A 168 -12.43 -4.02 -0.02
CA TRP A 168 -12.69 -3.90 -1.45
C TRP A 168 -14.18 -3.93 -1.76
N GLU A 169 -14.94 -4.86 -1.17
CA GLU A 169 -16.39 -4.93 -1.35
C GLU A 169 -17.12 -3.66 -0.91
N ILE A 170 -16.71 -3.07 0.22
CA ILE A 170 -17.28 -1.81 0.70
C ILE A 170 -16.85 -0.64 -0.19
N THR A 171 -15.59 -0.61 -0.60
CA THR A 171 -15.04 0.48 -1.44
C THR A 171 -15.71 0.49 -2.80
N LYS A 172 -15.91 -0.66 -3.46
CA LYS A 172 -16.65 -0.77 -4.72
C LYS A 172 -18.06 -0.18 -4.65
N ARG A 173 -18.75 -0.38 -3.53
CA ARG A 173 -20.12 0.12 -3.34
C ARG A 173 -20.16 1.62 -3.08
N LYS A 174 -19.20 2.16 -2.34
CA LYS A 174 -19.16 3.57 -1.97
C LYS A 174 -18.50 4.46 -3.01
N PHE A 175 -17.49 3.94 -3.71
CA PHE A 175 -16.66 4.65 -4.67
C PHE A 175 -16.53 3.84 -5.97
N PRO A 176 -17.64 3.57 -6.68
CA PRO A 176 -17.62 2.71 -7.87
C PRO A 176 -16.70 3.24 -8.98
N LEU A 177 -16.63 4.57 -9.15
CA LEU A 177 -15.75 5.21 -10.12
C LEU A 177 -14.27 4.94 -9.83
N LEU A 178 -13.89 4.94 -8.55
CA LEU A 178 -12.51 4.67 -8.13
C LEU A 178 -12.11 3.22 -8.41
N THR A 179 -13.05 2.30 -8.22
CA THR A 179 -12.79 0.86 -8.37
C THR A 179 -13.01 0.36 -9.80
N SER A 180 -13.54 1.20 -10.69
CA SER A 180 -13.76 0.82 -12.07
C SER A 180 -12.42 0.51 -12.74
N GLN A 181 -12.32 -0.65 -13.39
CA GLN A 181 -11.09 -1.15 -14.03
C GLN A 181 -9.91 -1.44 -13.08
N GLN A 182 -10.12 -1.42 -11.76
CA GLN A 182 -9.09 -1.76 -10.78
C GLN A 182 -9.28 -3.20 -10.30
N ASN A 183 -8.17 -3.91 -10.11
CA ASN A 183 -8.18 -5.23 -9.50
C ASN A 183 -8.33 -5.13 -7.98
N THR A 184 -8.85 -6.19 -7.36
CA THR A 184 -8.86 -6.32 -5.90
C THR A 184 -7.44 -6.19 -5.36
N PRO A 185 -7.17 -5.25 -4.44
CA PRO A 185 -5.86 -5.12 -3.80
C PRO A 185 -5.48 -6.39 -3.05
N LYS A 186 -4.26 -6.86 -3.26
CA LYS A 186 -3.70 -8.05 -2.59
C LYS A 186 -2.87 -7.66 -1.37
N GLU A 187 -2.35 -6.44 -1.36
CA GLU A 187 -1.53 -5.91 -0.29
C GLU A 187 -2.14 -4.63 0.30
N LYS A 188 -1.81 -4.33 1.55
CA LYS A 188 -2.23 -3.11 2.25
C LYS A 188 -1.85 -1.85 1.47
N ASP A 189 -0.61 -1.78 0.99
CA ASP A 189 -0.12 -0.60 0.26
C ASP A 189 -0.85 -0.39 -1.07
N GLU A 190 -1.26 -1.46 -1.76
CA GLU A 190 -2.09 -1.34 -2.97
C GLU A 190 -3.45 -0.70 -2.67
N PHE A 191 -4.09 -1.10 -1.56
CA PHE A 191 -5.34 -0.52 -1.12
C PHE A 191 -5.17 0.95 -0.74
N ILE A 192 -4.09 1.31 -0.06
CA ILE A 192 -3.84 2.71 0.31
C ILE A 192 -3.55 3.56 -0.93
N ILE A 193 -2.73 3.08 -1.87
CA ILE A 193 -2.44 3.77 -3.15
C ILE A 193 -3.74 4.07 -3.91
N LEU A 194 -4.69 3.13 -3.93
CA LEU A 194 -6.00 3.33 -4.53
C LEU A 194 -6.74 4.51 -3.87
N LEU A 195 -6.74 4.60 -2.54
CA LEU A 195 -7.41 5.67 -1.80
C LEU A 195 -6.67 7.02 -1.88
N GLU A 196 -5.46 7.06 -2.43
CA GLU A 196 -4.67 8.29 -2.61
C GLU A 196 -4.91 9.01 -3.94
N THR A 197 -5.94 8.61 -4.65
CA THR A 197 -6.46 9.38 -5.77
C THR A 197 -7.04 10.72 -5.27
N GLN A 198 -7.03 11.74 -6.13
CA GLN A 198 -7.55 13.09 -5.80
C GLN A 198 -9.04 13.12 -5.44
N LEU A 199 -9.74 11.98 -5.58
CA LEU A 199 -11.17 11.83 -5.33
C LEU A 199 -11.51 11.54 -3.87
N ILE A 200 -10.54 11.20 -3.01
CA ILE A 200 -10.79 10.77 -1.63
C ILE A 200 -10.02 11.62 -0.63
N THR A 201 -10.76 12.32 0.24
CA THR A 201 -10.19 13.12 1.33
C THR A 201 -9.79 12.25 2.52
N THR A 202 -8.98 12.79 3.45
CA THR A 202 -8.65 12.09 4.70
C THR A 202 -9.89 11.72 5.51
N SER A 203 -10.90 12.60 5.56
CA SER A 203 -12.17 12.34 6.24
C SER A 203 -12.93 11.17 5.59
N ASP A 204 -12.93 11.09 4.26
CA ASP A 204 -13.54 9.98 3.53
C ASP A 204 -12.84 8.65 3.86
N LYS A 205 -11.50 8.66 3.96
CA LYS A 205 -10.73 7.47 4.37
C LYS A 205 -11.10 7.01 5.76
N ILE A 206 -11.23 7.93 6.72
CA ILE A 206 -11.62 7.62 8.11
C ILE A 206 -13.01 6.97 8.11
N LEU A 207 -14.00 7.62 7.49
CA LEU A 207 -15.37 7.11 7.43
C LEU A 207 -15.43 5.75 6.73
N LEU A 208 -14.73 5.60 5.60
CA LEU A 208 -14.64 4.33 4.88
C LEU A 208 -14.09 3.22 5.79
N MET A 209 -13.00 3.48 6.50
CA MET A 209 -12.40 2.51 7.43
C MET A 209 -13.34 2.12 8.58
N GLU A 210 -14.14 3.04 9.10
CA GLU A 210 -15.17 2.73 10.10
C GLU A 210 -16.25 1.79 9.54
N PHE A 211 -16.76 2.07 8.33
CA PHE A 211 -17.72 1.20 7.66
C PHE A 211 -17.15 -0.21 7.41
N ILE A 212 -15.89 -0.29 6.97
CA ILE A 212 -15.20 -1.55 6.73
C ILE A 212 -15.10 -2.35 8.04
N LYS A 213 -14.60 -1.74 9.12
CA LYS A 213 -14.46 -2.40 10.44
C LYS A 213 -15.80 -2.87 10.99
N LYS A 214 -16.85 -2.07 10.83
CA LYS A 214 -18.22 -2.43 11.23
C LYS A 214 -18.73 -3.61 10.42
N ARG A 215 -18.58 -3.58 9.09
CA ARG A 215 -19.00 -4.68 8.21
C ARG A 215 -18.25 -5.97 8.52
N TRP A 216 -16.94 -5.88 8.72
CA TRP A 216 -16.09 -6.99 9.10
C TRP A 216 -16.59 -7.68 10.37
N SER A 217 -16.84 -6.90 11.43
CA SER A 217 -17.32 -7.42 12.71
C SER A 217 -18.67 -8.13 12.56
N GLN A 218 -19.58 -7.58 11.75
CA GLN A 218 -20.85 -8.23 11.40
C GLN A 218 -20.65 -9.52 10.62
N ASN A 219 -19.74 -9.56 9.65
CA ASN A 219 -19.44 -10.76 8.87
C ASN A 219 -18.87 -11.87 9.75
N LYS A 220 -17.92 -11.55 10.64
CA LYS A 220 -17.37 -12.51 11.62
C LYS A 220 -18.43 -13.02 12.58
N TYR A 221 -19.33 -12.15 13.06
CA TYR A 221 -20.46 -12.57 13.89
C TYR A 221 -21.40 -13.53 13.15
N ARG A 222 -21.79 -13.19 11.91
CA ARG A 222 -22.66 -14.04 11.08
C ARG A 222 -22.01 -15.38 10.76
N ALA A 223 -20.71 -15.41 10.48
CA ALA A 223 -19.98 -16.65 10.23
C ALA A 223 -19.99 -17.60 11.45
N LYS A 224 -19.97 -17.05 12.68
CA LYS A 224 -20.13 -17.84 13.92
C LYS A 224 -21.54 -18.39 14.11
N LEU A 225 -22.54 -17.81 13.44
CA LEU A 225 -23.93 -18.26 13.47
C LEU A 225 -24.27 -19.24 12.35
N THR A 226 -23.35 -19.56 11.44
CA THR A 226 -23.59 -20.60 10.42
C THR A 226 -23.92 -21.92 11.11
N GLY A 227 -25.09 -22.49 10.81
CA GLY A 227 -25.61 -23.69 11.50
C GLY A 227 -26.40 -23.41 12.79
N LYS A 228 -26.40 -22.17 13.30
CA LYS A 228 -27.16 -21.74 14.48
C LYS A 228 -28.31 -20.82 14.07
N LYS A 229 -29.54 -21.24 14.31
CA LYS A 229 -30.73 -20.40 14.11
C LYS A 229 -31.20 -19.86 15.46
N GLN A 230 -31.40 -18.55 15.54
CA GLN A 230 -32.02 -17.93 16.71
C GLN A 230 -33.52 -18.20 16.67
N TYR A 231 -34.05 -18.84 17.72
CA TYR A 231 -35.48 -19.03 17.94
C TYR A 231 -35.90 -18.17 19.13
N ASN A 232 -36.95 -17.37 18.94
CA ASN A 232 -37.54 -16.60 20.02
C ASN A 232 -38.67 -17.43 20.64
N PHE A 233 -38.50 -17.81 21.91
CA PHE A 233 -39.51 -18.56 22.66
C PHE A 233 -40.27 -17.63 23.60
N ILE A 234 -41.59 -17.73 23.60
CA ILE A 234 -42.43 -17.13 24.64
C ILE A 234 -42.57 -18.16 25.75
N LEU A 235 -41.92 -17.92 26.88
CA LEU A 235 -41.94 -18.79 28.05
C LEU A 235 -42.59 -18.04 29.22
N SER A 236 -43.33 -18.74 30.06
CA SER A 236 -43.82 -18.14 31.31
C SER A 236 -42.68 -17.89 32.28
N ASP A 237 -42.83 -16.90 33.16
CA ASP A 237 -41.83 -16.56 34.19
C ASP A 237 -41.43 -17.76 35.04
N LYS A 238 -42.40 -18.66 35.33
CA LYS A 238 -42.15 -19.91 36.05
C LYS A 238 -41.21 -20.84 35.29
N THR A 239 -41.33 -20.92 33.97
CA THR A 239 -40.46 -21.75 33.12
C THR A 239 -39.07 -21.12 32.99
N ILE A 240 -38.98 -19.79 32.89
CA ILE A 240 -37.70 -19.06 32.89
C ILE A 240 -36.95 -19.31 34.20
N ASN A 241 -37.61 -19.16 35.35
CA ASN A 241 -37.01 -19.44 36.66
C ASN A 241 -36.54 -20.90 36.82
N ARG A 242 -37.23 -21.86 36.19
CA ARG A 242 -36.79 -23.26 36.17
C ARG A 242 -35.54 -23.45 35.30
N LEU A 243 -35.51 -22.80 34.15
CA LEU A 243 -34.35 -22.83 33.25
C LEU A 243 -33.12 -22.22 33.92
N ASP A 244 -33.27 -21.13 34.65
CA ASP A 244 -32.21 -20.46 35.41
C ASP A 244 -31.61 -21.38 36.48
N ARG A 245 -32.47 -22.00 37.29
CA ARG A 245 -32.01 -22.95 38.31
C ARG A 245 -31.28 -24.15 37.72
N LEU A 246 -31.67 -24.61 36.52
CA LEU A 246 -30.99 -25.70 35.83
C LEU A 246 -29.63 -25.25 35.28
N ALA A 247 -29.58 -24.05 34.68
CA ALA A 247 -28.34 -23.43 34.22
C ALA A 247 -27.34 -23.27 35.36
N ASP A 248 -27.76 -22.69 36.48
CA ASP A 248 -26.91 -22.47 37.66
C ASP A 248 -26.47 -23.78 38.29
N LYS A 249 -27.37 -24.78 38.41
CA LYS A 249 -27.05 -26.06 39.03
C LYS A 249 -25.96 -26.83 38.29
N TYR A 250 -25.89 -26.71 36.97
CA TYR A 250 -24.96 -27.46 36.13
C TYR A 250 -23.84 -26.60 35.53
N ASP A 251 -23.75 -25.32 35.90
CA ASP A 251 -22.81 -24.35 35.34
C ASP A 251 -22.86 -24.27 33.80
N LEU A 252 -24.08 -24.22 33.26
CA LEU A 252 -24.35 -24.20 31.82
C LEU A 252 -25.10 -22.93 31.41
N LYS A 253 -24.96 -22.52 30.16
CA LYS A 253 -25.82 -21.47 29.58
C LYS A 253 -27.24 -22.01 29.40
N ARG A 254 -28.23 -21.13 29.53
CA ARG A 254 -29.65 -21.43 29.26
C ARG A 254 -29.87 -22.16 27.93
N THR A 255 -29.15 -21.77 26.88
CA THR A 255 -29.23 -22.41 25.55
C THR A 255 -28.71 -23.84 25.56
N GLU A 256 -27.61 -24.11 26.28
CA GLU A 256 -27.02 -25.45 26.39
C GLU A 256 -27.96 -26.38 27.17
N VAL A 257 -28.60 -25.87 28.23
CA VAL A 257 -29.64 -26.61 28.95
C VAL A 257 -30.80 -26.99 28.02
N LEU A 258 -31.29 -26.05 27.21
CA LEU A 258 -32.37 -26.33 26.25
C LEU A 258 -31.95 -27.37 25.21
N GLU A 259 -30.73 -27.25 24.64
CA GLU A 259 -30.21 -28.21 23.67
C GLU A 259 -30.11 -29.63 24.26
N ILE A 260 -29.55 -29.77 25.47
CA ILE A 260 -29.46 -31.07 26.18
C ILE A 260 -30.84 -31.65 26.44
N LEU A 261 -31.79 -30.85 26.94
CA LEU A 261 -33.14 -31.33 27.25
C LEU A 261 -33.89 -31.79 26.00
N ILE A 262 -33.77 -31.03 24.89
CA ILE A 262 -34.39 -31.40 23.61
C ILE A 262 -33.76 -32.69 23.07
N GLN A 263 -32.43 -32.77 23.05
CA GLN A 263 -31.71 -33.94 22.58
C GLN A 263 -32.06 -35.19 23.39
N MET A 264 -32.03 -35.10 24.71
CA MET A 264 -32.33 -36.22 25.60
C MET A 264 -33.77 -36.71 25.44
N GLU A 265 -34.71 -35.79 25.20
CA GLU A 265 -36.10 -36.17 24.96
C GLU A 265 -36.30 -36.75 23.57
N GLU A 266 -35.61 -36.27 22.53
CA GLU A 266 -35.64 -36.85 21.20
C GLU A 266 -35.06 -38.28 21.17
N GLU A 267 -33.91 -38.49 21.85
CA GLU A 267 -33.23 -39.78 21.89
C GLU A 267 -33.95 -40.81 22.77
N LYS A 268 -34.52 -40.38 23.90
CA LYS A 268 -35.11 -41.31 24.89
C LYS A 268 -36.63 -41.35 24.90
N GLY A 269 -37.32 -40.27 24.51
CA GLY A 269 -38.78 -40.19 24.39
C GLY A 269 -39.57 -40.38 25.68
N ILE A 270 -38.97 -40.14 26.85
CA ILE A 270 -39.52 -40.52 28.15
C ILE A 270 -40.51 -39.45 28.66
N TYR A 271 -40.09 -38.20 28.74
CA TYR A 271 -40.74 -37.20 29.57
C TYR A 271 -41.99 -36.59 28.93
N ILE A 272 -42.01 -36.39 27.61
CA ILE A 272 -43.19 -35.88 26.90
C ILE A 272 -44.28 -36.95 26.87
N SER A 273 -43.91 -38.22 26.64
CA SER A 273 -44.82 -39.36 26.60
C SER A 273 -45.51 -39.57 27.94
N GLU A 274 -44.74 -39.61 29.03
CA GLU A 274 -45.25 -39.72 30.39
C GLU A 274 -46.22 -38.58 30.71
N ARG A 275 -45.83 -37.33 30.39
CA ARG A 275 -46.67 -36.16 30.67
C ARG A 275 -47.97 -36.17 29.88
N LYS A 276 -47.96 -36.63 28.62
CA LYS A 276 -49.18 -36.81 27.80
C LYS A 276 -50.10 -37.89 28.36
N ALA A 277 -49.55 -38.98 28.89
CA ALA A 277 -50.34 -40.04 29.52
C ALA A 277 -51.05 -39.52 30.78
N LEU A 278 -50.34 -38.76 31.61
CA LEU A 278 -50.90 -38.15 32.83
C LEU A 278 -52.01 -37.13 32.53
N THR A 279 -51.90 -36.36 31.44
CA THR A 279 -52.92 -35.37 31.07
C THR A 279 -54.18 -35.98 30.43
N LYS A 280 -54.14 -37.24 29.98
CA LYS A 280 -55.32 -37.97 29.49
C LYS A 280 -56.15 -38.62 30.60
N LEU A 281 -55.61 -38.69 31.82
CA LEU A 281 -56.24 -39.29 33.01
C LEU A 281 -56.94 -38.25 33.91
N THR A 282 -56.95 -36.98 33.49
CA THR A 282 -57.64 -35.84 34.12
C THR A 282 -58.60 -35.21 33.13
#